data_AF-A0A1Z8VPL1-F1
#
_entry.id   AF-A0A1Z8VPL1-F1
#
_cell.length_a   1.000
_cell.length_b   1.000
_cell.length_c   1.000
_cell.angle_alpha   90.00
_cell.angle_beta   90.00
_cell.angle_gamma   90.00
#
_symmetry.space_group_name_H-M   'P 1'
#
loop_
_entity.id
_entity.type
_entity.pdbx_description
1 polymer ?
#
loop_
_entity_poly.entity_id
_entity_poly.type
_entity_poly.pdbx_seq_one_letter_code
_entity_poly.pdbx_strand_id
1 'polypeptide(L)'
;AHGHQAAISIDQFCQSKDINERPAPDVTLISQKMGMHEWSYHNDISNEERYAVPHAEKVSALKDIKLEVELGFDERMAFEEAMRCLNCDVQTVFEDVKCIECDACVDICPVDCINFIKNGDEKDVRSRLRVPALDEDQSLYVSDTLPTGRVMVKDEDVCLHCGLCAERCPTAAWDMNQFLLKEGQAKNQRQVA
;
A
#
# COMPACT_ATOMS: atom_id res chain seq x y z
N ALA A 1 -3.92 10.27 -14.96
CA ALA A 1 -2.55 9.76 -15.11
C ALA A 1 -1.95 10.09 -16.48
N HIS A 2 -2.11 9.23 -17.50
CA HIS A 2 -1.34 9.34 -18.75
C HIS A 2 -1.53 10.65 -19.54
N GLY A 3 -2.70 11.30 -19.42
CA GLY A 3 -2.96 12.58 -20.09
C GLY A 3 -2.02 13.72 -19.66
N HIS A 4 -1.69 13.83 -18.37
CA HIS A 4 -0.77 14.88 -17.89
C HIS A 4 0.67 14.62 -18.38
N GLN A 5 1.10 13.36 -18.34
CA GLN A 5 2.41 12.94 -18.85
C GLN A 5 2.54 13.16 -20.37
N ALA A 6 1.49 12.88 -21.13
CA ALA A 6 1.42 13.17 -22.56
C ALA A 6 1.46 14.68 -22.82
N ALA A 7 0.71 15.47 -22.06
CA ALA A 7 0.71 16.93 -22.18
C ALA A 7 2.10 17.54 -21.90
N ILE A 8 2.82 17.06 -20.88
CA ILE A 8 4.21 17.46 -20.60
C ILE A 8 5.11 17.14 -21.81
N SER A 9 5.00 15.93 -22.34
CA SER A 9 5.79 15.48 -23.48
C SER A 9 5.52 16.31 -24.74
N ILE A 10 4.25 16.66 -25.00
CA ILE A 10 3.84 17.53 -26.11
C ILE A 10 4.38 18.94 -25.91
N ASP A 11 4.27 19.51 -24.71
CA ASP A 11 4.78 20.85 -24.40
C ASP A 11 6.31 20.92 -24.58
N GLN A 12 7.04 19.91 -24.09
CA GLN A 12 8.48 19.80 -24.26
C GLN A 12 8.88 19.70 -25.73
N PHE A 13 8.18 18.87 -26.50
CA PHE A 13 8.39 18.75 -27.94
C PHE A 13 8.16 20.10 -28.66
N CYS A 14 7.06 20.80 -28.35
CA CYS A 14 6.76 22.12 -28.90
C CYS A 14 7.83 23.17 -28.52
N GLN A 15 8.48 23.02 -27.37
CA GLN A 15 9.56 23.89 -26.90
C GLN A 15 10.96 23.43 -27.33
N SER A 16 11.07 22.36 -28.15
CA SER A 16 12.35 21.75 -28.55
C SER A 16 13.24 21.32 -27.36
N LYS A 17 12.61 20.87 -26.28
CA LYS A 17 13.27 20.31 -25.10
C LYS A 17 13.26 18.78 -25.17
N ASP A 18 14.08 18.13 -24.34
CA ASP A 18 14.07 16.68 -24.22
C ASP A 18 12.73 16.20 -23.62
N ILE A 19 12.13 15.20 -24.27
CA ILE A 19 10.82 14.62 -23.91
C ILE A 19 10.95 13.67 -22.70
N ASN A 20 12.17 13.19 -22.44
CA ASN A 20 12.44 12.27 -21.35
C ASN A 20 12.62 12.99 -20.00
N GLU A 21 12.81 14.31 -20.02
CA GLU A 21 13.06 15.11 -18.81
C GLU A 21 11.74 15.48 -18.14
N ARG A 22 11.06 14.51 -17.52
CA ARG A 22 9.75 14.73 -16.88
C ARG A 22 9.91 15.14 -15.41
N PRO A 23 9.08 16.08 -14.91
CA PRO A 23 9.05 16.37 -13.49
C PRO A 23 8.64 15.11 -12.72
N ALA A 24 9.38 14.82 -11.64
CA ALA A 24 9.03 13.75 -10.73
C ALA A 24 7.63 14.02 -10.12
N PRO A 25 6.84 12.98 -9.84
CA PRO A 25 5.62 13.15 -9.06
C PRO A 25 5.96 13.60 -7.64
N ASP A 26 5.11 14.43 -7.07
CA ASP A 26 5.16 14.76 -5.64
C ASP A 26 4.47 13.64 -4.86
N VAL A 27 5.13 13.15 -3.81
CA VAL A 27 4.57 12.16 -2.89
C VAL A 27 4.56 12.73 -1.48
N THR A 28 3.49 12.45 -0.74
CA THR A 28 3.38 12.82 0.67
C THR A 28 2.82 11.67 1.47
N LEU A 29 3.35 11.51 2.69
CA LEU A 29 2.82 10.62 3.72
C LEU A 29 2.27 11.50 4.84
N ILE A 30 0.98 11.36 5.12
CA ILE A 30 0.29 12.16 6.15
C ILE A 30 -0.26 11.19 7.19
N SER A 31 0.09 11.42 8.46
CA SER A 31 -0.46 10.65 9.58
C SER A 31 -1.98 10.69 9.54
N GLN A 32 -2.58 9.51 9.44
CA GLN A 32 -4.01 9.29 9.39
C GLN A 32 -4.38 8.32 10.50
N LYS A 33 -4.98 8.86 11.57
CA LYS A 33 -5.53 8.03 12.62
C LYS A 33 -6.79 7.33 12.12
N MET A 34 -6.73 6.02 12.00
CA MET A 34 -7.86 5.17 11.65
C MET A 34 -8.65 4.83 12.93
N GLY A 35 -9.96 5.08 12.94
CA GLY A 35 -10.81 4.80 14.10
C GLY A 35 -10.96 3.30 14.38
N MET A 36 -11.08 2.89 15.65
CA MET A 36 -11.17 1.47 16.06
C MET A 36 -12.21 0.64 15.28
N HIS A 37 -13.32 1.26 14.84
CA HIS A 37 -14.37 0.61 14.06
C HIS A 37 -14.10 0.59 12.55
N GLU A 38 -13.26 1.50 12.05
CA GLU A 38 -12.78 1.48 10.67
C GLU A 38 -11.83 0.30 10.44
N TRP A 39 -11.30 -0.31 11.51
CA TRP A 39 -10.52 -1.56 11.48
C TRP A 39 -11.36 -2.85 11.49
N SER A 40 -12.68 -2.76 11.65
CA SER A 40 -13.58 -3.92 11.76
C SER A 40 -13.94 -4.53 10.40
N TYR A 41 -13.03 -4.48 9.44
CA TYR A 41 -13.16 -5.30 8.24
C TYR A 41 -13.05 -6.77 8.65
N HIS A 42 -13.70 -7.64 7.89
CA HIS A 42 -13.42 -9.06 7.98
C HIS A 42 -11.95 -9.23 7.57
N ASN A 43 -11.08 -9.50 8.55
CA ASN A 43 -9.64 -9.74 8.37
C ASN A 43 -9.34 -11.03 7.58
N ASP A 44 -10.29 -11.50 6.79
CA ASP A 44 -10.16 -12.69 5.97
C ASP A 44 -9.57 -12.28 4.62
N ILE A 45 -8.39 -12.80 4.31
CA ILE A 45 -7.70 -12.53 3.05
C ILE A 45 -8.24 -13.52 2.01
N SER A 46 -8.78 -13.01 0.90
CA SER A 46 -9.13 -13.85 -0.25
C SER A 46 -7.96 -13.93 -1.23
N ASN A 47 -7.40 -15.13 -1.38
CA ASN A 47 -6.35 -15.47 -2.34
C ASN A 47 -6.86 -15.66 -3.78
N GLU A 48 -8.15 -15.43 -4.04
CA GLU A 48 -8.70 -15.52 -5.39
C GLU A 48 -8.08 -14.44 -6.29
N GLU A 49 -8.07 -14.65 -7.60
CA GLU A 49 -7.71 -13.55 -8.50
C GLU A 49 -8.80 -12.47 -8.48
N ARG A 50 -8.46 -11.25 -8.90
CA ARG A 50 -9.45 -10.19 -9.07
C ARG A 50 -10.45 -10.62 -10.14
N TYR A 51 -11.74 -10.54 -9.86
CA TYR A 51 -12.75 -10.86 -10.85
C TYR A 51 -12.70 -9.86 -12.01
N ALA A 52 -12.74 -10.38 -13.24
CA ALA A 52 -12.84 -9.53 -14.42
C ALA A 52 -14.20 -8.83 -14.46
N VAL A 53 -14.19 -7.53 -14.76
CA VAL A 53 -15.43 -6.77 -14.97
C VAL A 53 -16.25 -7.47 -16.06
N PRO A 54 -17.55 -7.73 -15.86
CA PRO A 54 -18.43 -8.27 -16.89
C PRO A 54 -18.43 -7.40 -18.14
N HIS A 55 -18.31 -8.05 -19.30
CA HIS A 55 -18.31 -7.38 -20.60
C HIS A 55 -19.53 -7.80 -21.42
N ALA A 56 -20.04 -6.87 -22.23
CA ALA A 56 -21.04 -7.16 -23.24
C ALA A 56 -20.48 -8.12 -24.31
N GLU A 57 -21.36 -8.88 -24.97
CA GLU A 57 -20.94 -9.77 -26.04
C GLU A 57 -20.24 -9.01 -27.18
N LYS A 58 -19.06 -9.50 -27.55
CA LYS A 58 -18.22 -8.87 -28.59
C LYS A 58 -18.97 -8.66 -29.90
N VAL A 59 -19.80 -9.61 -30.32
CA VAL A 59 -20.56 -9.53 -31.59
C VAL A 59 -21.56 -8.37 -31.56
N SER A 60 -22.18 -8.11 -30.40
CA SER A 60 -23.14 -7.03 -30.22
C SER A 60 -22.42 -5.68 -30.07
N ALA A 61 -21.36 -5.63 -29.27
CA ALA A 61 -20.54 -4.44 -29.07
C ALA A 61 -19.89 -3.93 -30.37
N LEU A 62 -19.48 -4.84 -31.27
CA LEU A 62 -18.90 -4.44 -32.56
C LEU A 62 -19.94 -3.90 -33.56
N LYS A 63 -21.22 -4.21 -33.37
CA LYS A 63 -22.31 -3.77 -34.27
C LYS A 63 -22.89 -2.43 -33.86
N ASP A 64 -22.88 -2.09 -32.57
CA ASP A 64 -23.43 -0.86 -32.04
C ASP A 64 -22.40 -0.11 -31.20
N ILE A 65 -21.91 1.01 -31.74
CA ILE A 65 -20.96 1.89 -31.05
C ILE A 65 -21.52 2.53 -29.78
N LYS A 66 -22.85 2.58 -29.63
CA LYS A 66 -23.50 3.16 -28.44
C LYS A 66 -23.68 2.15 -27.31
N LEU A 67 -23.43 0.86 -27.57
CA LEU A 67 -23.55 -0.16 -26.54
C LEU A 67 -22.37 -0.06 -25.57
N GLU A 68 -22.67 -0.01 -24.27
CA GLU A 68 -21.65 -0.06 -23.23
C GLU A 68 -20.97 -1.42 -23.22
N VAL A 69 -19.63 -1.41 -23.26
CA VAL A 69 -18.82 -2.63 -23.33
C VAL A 69 -18.57 -3.20 -21.93
N GLU A 70 -18.25 -2.36 -20.96
CA GLU A 70 -18.10 -2.74 -19.56
C GLU A 70 -19.46 -2.62 -18.88
N LEU A 71 -20.02 -3.74 -18.45
CA LEU A 71 -21.34 -3.78 -17.81
C LEU A 71 -21.28 -3.51 -16.30
N GLY A 72 -20.06 -3.39 -15.74
CA GLY A 72 -19.84 -3.25 -14.31
C GLY A 72 -20.11 -4.52 -13.52
N PHE A 73 -19.83 -4.48 -12.22
CA PHE A 73 -20.22 -5.53 -11.28
C PHE A 73 -21.68 -5.36 -10.85
N ASP A 74 -22.39 -6.47 -10.65
CA ASP A 74 -23.65 -6.42 -9.91
C ASP A 74 -23.40 -6.11 -8.43
N GLU A 75 -24.47 -5.78 -7.69
CA GLU A 75 -24.38 -5.37 -6.29
C GLU A 75 -23.63 -6.37 -5.41
N ARG A 76 -23.85 -7.67 -5.62
CA ARG A 76 -23.22 -8.72 -4.82
C ARG A 76 -21.74 -8.85 -5.17
N MET A 77 -21.39 -8.91 -6.46
CA MET A 77 -19.99 -8.95 -6.88
C MET A 77 -19.22 -7.71 -6.43
N ALA A 78 -19.84 -6.53 -6.53
CA ALA A 78 -19.23 -5.27 -6.09
C ALA A 78 -18.96 -5.27 -4.58
N PHE A 79 -19.89 -5.79 -3.78
CA PHE A 79 -19.71 -5.91 -2.33
C PHE A 79 -18.61 -6.91 -1.96
N GLU A 80 -18.63 -8.10 -2.57
CA GLU A 80 -17.60 -9.14 -2.36
C GLU A 80 -16.20 -8.62 -2.74
N GLU A 81 -16.07 -7.93 -3.88
CA GLU A 81 -14.79 -7.35 -4.30
C GLU A 81 -14.35 -6.17 -3.43
N ALA A 82 -15.27 -5.31 -2.97
CA ALA A 82 -14.93 -4.18 -2.11
C ALA A 82 -14.44 -4.63 -0.73
N MET A 83 -14.98 -5.73 -0.19
CA MET A 83 -14.55 -6.28 1.10
C MET A 83 -13.12 -6.83 1.09
N ARG A 84 -12.52 -7.03 -0.09
CA ARG A 84 -11.13 -7.51 -0.24
C ARG A 84 -10.10 -6.37 -0.18
N CYS A 85 -10.53 -5.12 -0.04
CA CYS A 85 -9.62 -3.98 0.05
C CYS A 85 -8.83 -4.02 1.37
N LEU A 86 -7.49 -4.05 1.27
CA LEU A 86 -6.57 -4.05 2.41
C LEU A 86 -5.99 -2.66 2.74
N ASN A 87 -6.66 -1.58 2.32
CA ASN A 87 -6.22 -0.18 2.56
C ASN A 87 -4.75 0.06 2.15
N CYS A 88 -4.37 -0.37 0.95
CA CYS A 88 -2.99 -0.25 0.46
C CYS A 88 -2.52 1.21 0.28
N ASP A 89 -3.42 2.19 0.34
CA ASP A 89 -3.10 3.61 0.38
C ASP A 89 -2.64 4.08 1.77
N VAL A 90 -2.79 3.27 2.82
CA VAL A 90 -2.35 3.56 4.18
C VAL A 90 -1.19 2.64 4.56
N GLN A 91 -0.05 3.25 4.85
CA GLN A 91 1.22 2.57 5.08
C GLN A 91 1.57 2.56 6.57
N THR A 92 2.01 1.40 7.08
CA THR A 92 2.55 1.30 8.44
C THR A 92 3.97 1.87 8.45
N VAL A 93 4.21 2.93 9.22
CA VAL A 93 5.53 3.56 9.34
C VAL A 93 6.07 3.36 10.75
N PHE A 94 7.32 2.88 10.82
CA PHE A 94 8.03 2.68 12.08
C PHE A 94 9.14 3.72 12.28
N GLU A 95 9.17 4.34 13.44
CA GLU A 95 10.24 5.20 13.91
C GLU A 95 10.99 4.52 15.06
N ASP A 96 12.17 4.00 14.74
CA ASP A 96 13.09 3.31 15.63
C ASP A 96 13.47 4.15 16.87
N VAL A 97 13.71 5.45 16.69
CA VAL A 97 14.08 6.39 17.76
C VAL A 97 13.02 6.56 18.85
N LYS A 98 11.75 6.27 18.54
CA LYS A 98 10.63 6.31 19.50
C LYS A 98 10.39 4.96 20.17
N CYS A 99 10.98 3.88 19.66
CA CYS A 99 10.72 2.54 20.16
C CYS A 99 11.44 2.29 21.49
N ILE A 100 10.69 1.79 22.48
CA ILE A 100 11.21 1.38 23.79
C ILE A 100 11.23 -0.15 23.97
N GLU A 101 10.97 -0.90 22.89
CA GLU A 101 11.01 -2.37 22.87
C GLU A 101 10.11 -3.02 23.95
N CYS A 102 8.90 -2.48 24.11
CA CYS A 102 7.90 -2.98 25.07
C CYS A 102 7.10 -4.20 24.58
N ASP A 103 7.36 -4.68 23.36
CA ASP A 103 6.69 -5.81 22.69
C ASP A 103 5.16 -5.69 22.50
N ALA A 104 4.54 -4.56 22.87
CA ALA A 104 3.08 -4.38 22.76
C ALA A 104 2.53 -4.49 21.32
N CYS A 105 3.32 -4.10 20.31
CA CYS A 105 2.94 -4.24 18.90
C CYS A 105 3.08 -5.69 18.38
N VAL A 106 3.96 -6.48 18.99
CA VAL A 106 4.11 -7.91 18.70
C VAL A 106 2.90 -8.66 19.24
N ASP A 107 2.55 -8.40 20.50
CA ASP A 107 1.48 -9.11 21.20
C ASP A 107 0.08 -8.85 20.62
N ILE A 108 -0.16 -7.66 20.06
CA ILE A 108 -1.46 -7.30 19.49
C ILE A 108 -1.61 -7.74 18.02
N CYS A 109 -0.52 -8.16 17.37
CA CYS A 109 -0.55 -8.50 15.96
C CYS A 109 -1.37 -9.79 15.75
N PRO A 110 -2.44 -9.77 14.94
CA PRO A 110 -3.29 -10.95 14.75
C PRO A 110 -2.63 -12.07 13.93
N VAL A 111 -1.53 -11.74 13.23
CA VAL A 111 -0.82 -12.59 12.27
C VAL A 111 0.66 -12.76 12.62
N ASP A 112 1.09 -12.32 13.81
CA ASP A 112 2.47 -12.45 14.32
C ASP A 112 3.57 -11.92 13.36
N CYS A 113 3.27 -10.90 12.55
CA CYS A 113 4.19 -10.40 11.52
C CYS A 113 5.34 -9.52 12.06
N ILE A 114 5.25 -8.96 13.26
CA ILE A 114 6.25 -8.05 13.84
C ILE A 114 7.16 -8.80 14.82
N ASN A 115 8.47 -8.63 14.68
CA ASN A 115 9.49 -9.36 15.43
C ASN A 115 10.61 -8.42 15.90
N PHE A 116 11.10 -8.60 17.12
CA PHE A 116 12.31 -7.94 17.62
C PHE A 116 13.42 -8.96 17.83
N ILE A 117 14.36 -9.04 16.89
CA ILE A 117 15.37 -10.10 16.83
C ILE A 117 16.76 -9.55 16.54
N LYS A 118 17.80 -10.36 16.77
CA LYS A 118 19.15 -10.00 16.34
C LYS A 118 19.21 -10.02 14.81
N ASN A 119 19.85 -8.99 14.25
CA ASN A 119 20.09 -8.89 12.82
C ASN A 119 21.07 -10.00 12.36
N GLY A 120 21.05 -10.31 11.07
CA GLY A 120 21.84 -11.41 10.50
C GLY A 120 21.68 -11.51 8.99
N ASP A 121 22.08 -12.65 8.44
CA ASP A 121 21.79 -12.98 7.04
C ASP A 121 20.28 -13.11 6.83
N GLU A 122 19.76 -12.65 5.70
CA GLU A 122 18.32 -12.60 5.44
C GLU A 122 17.67 -13.99 5.54
N LYS A 123 18.32 -15.04 5.04
CA LYS A 123 17.76 -16.40 5.10
C LYS A 123 17.66 -16.92 6.53
N ASP A 124 18.66 -16.61 7.34
CA ASP A 124 18.66 -16.93 8.77
C ASP A 124 17.57 -16.13 9.50
N VAL A 125 17.47 -14.82 9.24
CA VAL A 125 16.45 -13.93 9.82
C VAL A 125 15.04 -14.44 9.52
N ARG A 126 14.73 -14.74 8.25
CA ARG A 126 13.43 -15.27 7.80
C ARG A 126 13.02 -16.54 8.54
N SER A 127 13.98 -17.44 8.80
CA SER A 127 13.74 -18.71 9.50
C SER A 127 13.48 -18.54 11.01
N ARG A 128 13.93 -17.43 11.60
CA ARG A 128 13.87 -17.14 13.05
C ARG A 128 12.71 -16.24 13.45
N LEU A 129 11.93 -15.73 12.50
CA LEU A 129 10.70 -14.99 12.79
C LEU A 129 9.70 -15.90 13.50
N ARG A 130 8.77 -15.32 14.28
CA ARG A 130 7.69 -16.06 14.96
C ARG A 130 6.89 -16.93 14.01
N VAL A 131 6.59 -16.37 12.84
CA VAL A 131 6.09 -17.08 11.66
C VAL A 131 7.18 -17.02 10.61
N PRO A 132 7.75 -18.16 10.18
CA PRO A 132 8.80 -18.16 9.17
C PRO A 132 8.34 -17.53 7.84
N ALA A 133 9.07 -16.53 7.36
CA ALA A 133 8.77 -15.85 6.09
C ALA A 133 9.29 -16.69 4.91
N LEU A 134 8.38 -17.36 4.21
CA LEU A 134 8.72 -18.28 3.11
C LEU A 134 8.81 -17.60 1.75
N ASP A 135 8.12 -16.47 1.56
CA ASP A 135 8.13 -15.73 0.30
C ASP A 135 9.39 -14.85 0.17
N GLU A 136 10.30 -15.22 -0.73
CA GLU A 136 11.51 -14.46 -1.03
C GLU A 136 11.25 -13.29 -2.00
N ASP A 137 10.13 -13.28 -2.74
CA ASP A 137 9.79 -12.19 -3.66
C ASP A 137 9.34 -10.94 -2.89
N GLN A 138 8.72 -11.13 -1.72
CA GLN A 138 8.37 -10.05 -0.80
C GLN A 138 9.52 -9.70 0.14
N SER A 139 9.91 -8.42 0.14
CA SER A 139 10.97 -7.91 1.03
C SER A 139 10.49 -7.78 2.47
N LEU A 140 11.37 -8.09 3.43
CA LEU A 140 11.13 -7.81 4.85
C LEU A 140 11.27 -6.31 5.15
N TYR A 141 10.36 -5.76 5.94
CA TYR A 141 10.50 -4.40 6.47
C TYR A 141 11.36 -4.43 7.74
N VAL A 142 12.58 -3.92 7.64
CA VAL A 142 13.58 -3.95 8.73
C VAL A 142 13.90 -2.53 9.19
N SER A 143 13.92 -2.32 10.52
CA SER A 143 14.36 -1.06 11.10
C SER A 143 15.88 -0.96 11.21
N ASP A 144 16.36 0.25 11.52
CA ASP A 144 17.70 0.44 12.08
C ASP A 144 17.88 -0.29 13.42
N THR A 145 19.13 -0.33 13.90
CA THR A 145 19.48 -1.01 15.14
C THR A 145 18.90 -0.27 16.35
N LEU A 146 18.12 -1.00 17.16
CA LEU A 146 17.47 -0.51 18.36
C LEU A 146 18.44 -0.46 19.55
N PRO A 147 18.09 0.24 20.65
CA PRO A 147 18.96 0.38 21.82
C PRO A 147 19.45 -0.95 22.43
N THR A 148 18.69 -2.05 22.33
CA THR A 148 19.14 -3.37 22.81
C THR A 148 20.09 -4.10 21.85
N GLY A 149 20.37 -3.54 20.67
CA GLY A 149 21.16 -4.17 19.61
C GLY A 149 20.35 -5.14 18.72
N ARG A 150 19.03 -5.22 18.92
CA ARG A 150 18.09 -5.92 18.02
C ARG A 150 17.64 -5.02 16.88
N VAL A 151 16.95 -5.59 15.91
CA VAL A 151 16.21 -4.88 14.87
C VAL A 151 14.74 -5.27 14.94
N MET A 152 13.85 -4.34 14.57
CA MET A 152 12.47 -4.65 14.26
C MET A 152 12.44 -5.25 12.86
N VAL A 153 11.80 -6.40 12.70
CA VAL A 153 11.56 -7.06 11.43
C VAL A 153 10.07 -7.30 11.31
N LYS A 154 9.45 -6.72 10.29
CA LYS A 154 8.05 -6.92 9.94
C LYS A 154 7.98 -7.68 8.62
N ASP A 155 7.25 -8.78 8.63
CA ASP A 155 6.90 -9.51 7.43
C ASP A 155 5.69 -8.84 6.76
N GLU A 156 5.90 -8.28 5.58
CA GLU A 156 4.87 -7.59 4.82
C GLU A 156 3.94 -8.55 4.07
N ASP A 157 4.36 -9.78 3.79
CA ASP A 157 3.54 -10.77 3.07
C ASP A 157 2.27 -11.13 3.85
N VAL A 158 2.41 -11.31 5.16
CA VAL A 158 1.30 -11.68 6.04
C VAL A 158 0.62 -10.48 6.70
N CYS A 159 1.13 -9.25 6.53
CA CYS A 159 0.59 -8.09 7.22
C CYS A 159 -0.76 -7.64 6.64
N LEU A 160 -1.76 -7.50 7.52
CA LEU A 160 -3.11 -7.04 7.14
C LEU A 160 -3.27 -5.52 7.05
N HIS A 161 -2.20 -4.76 7.29
CA HIS A 161 -2.25 -3.29 7.42
C HIS A 161 -3.28 -2.79 8.46
N CYS A 162 -3.64 -3.62 9.44
CA CYS A 162 -4.73 -3.38 10.38
C CYS A 162 -4.40 -2.39 11.52
N GLY A 163 -3.22 -1.74 11.50
CA GLY A 163 -2.75 -0.67 12.40
C GLY A 163 -2.99 -0.80 13.91
N LEU A 164 -3.32 -2.00 14.40
CA LEU A 164 -3.38 -2.33 15.81
C LEU A 164 -2.02 -2.09 16.49
N CYS A 165 -0.92 -2.24 15.74
CA CYS A 165 0.42 -1.89 16.19
C CYS A 165 0.57 -0.39 16.51
N ALA A 166 0.01 0.50 15.69
CA ALA A 166 0.02 1.94 15.89
C ALA A 166 -0.85 2.34 17.09
N GLU A 167 -2.09 1.83 17.17
CA GLU A 167 -2.99 2.13 18.29
C GLU A 167 -2.47 1.60 19.63
N ARG A 168 -1.78 0.46 19.63
CA ARG A 168 -1.25 -0.15 20.85
C ARG A 168 0.09 0.42 21.30
N CYS A 169 0.83 1.08 20.41
CA CYS A 169 2.17 1.58 20.71
C CYS A 169 2.11 2.73 21.74
N PRO A 170 2.72 2.59 22.93
CA PRO A 170 2.65 3.63 23.96
C PRO A 170 3.46 4.89 23.63
N THR A 171 4.42 4.79 22.70
CA THR A 171 5.31 5.89 22.32
C THR A 171 5.05 6.43 20.92
N ALA A 172 4.02 5.93 20.22
CA ALA A 172 3.76 6.24 18.81
C ALA A 172 4.99 6.01 17.90
N ALA A 173 5.75 4.94 18.19
CA ALA A 173 6.80 4.45 17.31
C ALA A 173 6.24 3.80 16.04
N TRP A 174 4.99 3.35 16.08
CA TRP A 174 4.21 2.95 14.92
C TRP A 174 3.19 4.03 14.61
N ASP A 175 3.07 4.38 13.33
CA ASP A 175 2.04 5.28 12.80
C ASP A 175 1.44 4.71 11.50
N MET A 176 0.23 5.16 11.17
CA MET A 176 -0.45 4.84 9.92
C MET A 176 -0.46 6.09 9.06
N ASN A 177 0.22 6.07 7.91
CA ASN A 177 0.35 7.22 7.04
C ASN A 177 -0.34 7.00 5.71
N GLN A 178 -1.27 7.88 5.36
CA GLN A 178 -1.88 7.87 4.04
C GLN A 178 -0.90 8.39 3.00
N PHE A 179 -0.74 7.61 1.93
CA PHE A 179 0.05 7.94 0.76
C PHE A 179 -0.78 8.73 -0.25
N LEU A 180 -0.28 9.91 -0.60
CA LEU A 180 -0.85 10.73 -1.66
C LEU A 180 0.17 10.92 -2.77
N LEU A 181 -0.19 10.47 -3.97
CA LEU A 181 0.56 10.69 -5.21
C LEU A 181 -0.04 11.85 -5.99
N LYS A 182 0.77 12.87 -6.25
CA LYS A 182 0.44 13.96 -7.17
C LYS A 182 1.37 13.87 -8.36
N GLU A 183 0.83 13.48 -9.51
CA GLU A 183 1.62 13.46 -10.73
C GLU A 183 2.11 14.86 -11.12
N GLY A 184 3.32 14.92 -11.68
CA GLY A 184 3.83 16.14 -12.27
C GLY A 184 2.88 16.66 -13.34
N GLN A 185 2.58 17.96 -13.30
CA GLN A 185 1.73 18.65 -14.27
C GLN A 185 2.56 19.60 -15.14
N ALA A 186 2.08 19.87 -16.36
CA ALA A 186 2.68 20.89 -17.23
C ALA A 186 2.55 22.28 -16.58
N LYS A 187 3.56 23.14 -16.75
CA LYS A 187 3.58 24.49 -16.16
C LYS A 187 2.33 25.28 -16.55
N ASN A 188 1.76 26.04 -15.61
CA ASN A 188 0.54 26.88 -15.72
C ASN A 188 -0.83 26.18 -15.70
N GLN A 189 -0.93 24.91 -15.29
CA GLN A 189 -2.24 24.36 -14.93
C GLN A 189 -2.65 24.90 -13.55
N ARG A 190 -3.72 25.71 -13.50
CA ARG A 190 -4.31 26.16 -12.22
C ARG A 190 -4.67 24.92 -11.41
N GLN A 191 -4.13 24.81 -10.20
CA GLN A 191 -4.62 23.85 -9.23
C GLN A 191 -6.09 24.20 -8.94
N VAL A 192 -7.00 23.36 -9.42
CA VAL A 192 -8.40 23.43 -9.00
C VAL A 192 -8.42 22.78 -7.63
N ALA A 193 -8.64 23.60 -6.61
CA ALA A 193 -8.82 23.19 -5.22
C ALA A 193 -10.11 22.39 -5.05
#